data_AF-T1GGD1-F1
#
_entry.id   AF-T1GGD1-F1
#
_cell.length_a   1.000
_cell.length_b   1.000
_cell.length_c   1.000
_cell.angle_alpha   90.00
_cell.angle_beta   90.00
_cell.angle_gamma   90.00
#
_symmetry.space_group_name_H-M   'P 1'
#
loop_
_entity.id
_entity.type
_entity.pdbx_description
1 polymer ?
#
loop_
_entity_poly.entity_id
_entity_poly.type
_entity_poly.pdbx_seq_one_letter_code
_entity_poly.pdbx_strand_id
1 'polypeptide(L)'
;LGLIPLKADPRLFDYVVENNSDEGNENTTLEFELKAKCTRRKDVKDSSNFDHIFKNHKIHSGQIKWKPKGKQSTLYKEEDVGVIHSDILISQMRPGHELDLKLFAVKGIGKDHAKFSPVATAFYRLLPEITLNKEFYGKDAFLLQKCFSPGVIGIDDNDCAYVKDARYDTCSRNVYRYPHLAEGVTLSRIRDHFIFNIESVGALSPQDIFIESVKVLKKKCQVLLEDLNA
;
A
#
# COMPACT_ATOMS: atom_id res chain seq x y z
N LEU A 1 12.08 9.32 -9.50
CA LEU A 1 10.76 9.24 -10.20
C LEU A 1 10.13 7.85 -10.11
N GLY A 2 10.90 6.75 -10.15
CA GLY A 2 10.33 5.39 -10.16
C GLY A 2 9.55 4.92 -8.93
N LEU A 3 9.46 5.72 -7.85
CA LEU A 3 8.59 5.44 -6.69
C LEU A 3 7.17 6.02 -6.84
N ILE A 4 6.91 6.81 -7.90
CA ILE A 4 5.57 7.32 -8.18
C ILE A 4 4.75 6.15 -8.70
N PRO A 5 3.67 5.74 -8.02
CA PRO A 5 2.90 4.59 -8.44
C PRO A 5 2.05 4.95 -9.67
N LEU A 6 1.99 4.00 -10.61
CA LEU A 6 1.22 4.10 -11.85
C LEU A 6 -0.04 3.24 -11.74
N LYS A 7 -1.12 3.68 -12.37
CA LYS A 7 -2.43 3.01 -12.34
C LYS A 7 -2.52 1.81 -13.30
N ALA A 8 -1.56 1.68 -14.21
CA ALA A 8 -1.52 0.65 -15.22
C ALA A 8 -1.70 -0.77 -14.63
N ASP A 9 -2.64 -1.54 -15.18
CA ASP A 9 -2.83 -2.94 -14.82
C ASP A 9 -1.66 -3.78 -15.34
N PRO A 10 -0.81 -4.35 -14.47
CA PRO A 10 0.39 -5.08 -14.89
C PRO A 10 0.06 -6.40 -15.61
N ARG A 11 -1.18 -6.88 -15.58
CA ARG A 11 -1.60 -8.10 -16.29
C ARG A 11 -1.65 -7.91 -17.80
N LEU A 12 -1.78 -6.66 -18.27
CA LEU A 12 -1.90 -6.30 -19.69
C LEU A 12 -0.54 -6.09 -20.37
N PHE A 13 0.56 -6.19 -19.61
CA PHE A 13 1.92 -5.97 -20.11
C PHE A 13 2.80 -7.19 -19.90
N ASP A 14 3.70 -7.42 -20.85
CA ASP A 14 4.71 -8.46 -20.79
C ASP A 14 5.99 -7.96 -20.10
N TYR A 15 6.83 -8.89 -19.65
CA TYR A 15 8.16 -8.56 -19.16
C TYR A 15 9.07 -8.17 -20.34
N VAL A 16 9.94 -7.19 -20.13
CA VAL A 16 10.99 -6.85 -21.11
C VAL A 16 11.98 -8.00 -21.19
N VAL A 17 12.28 -8.43 -22.41
CA VAL A 17 13.32 -9.43 -22.69
C VAL A 17 14.64 -8.69 -22.95
N GLU A 18 15.72 -9.10 -22.27
CA GLU A 18 17.04 -8.43 -22.24
C GLU A 18 17.69 -8.18 -23.62
N ASN A 19 17.22 -8.85 -24.68
CA ASN A 19 17.78 -8.75 -26.03
C ASN A 19 17.09 -7.70 -26.94
N ASN A 20 16.13 -6.94 -26.43
CA ASN A 20 15.46 -5.88 -27.21
C ASN A 20 16.04 -4.49 -26.92
N SER A 21 15.90 -3.58 -27.89
CA SER A 21 16.29 -2.16 -27.78
C SER A 21 15.85 -1.52 -26.46
N ASP A 22 16.70 -0.66 -25.90
CA ASP A 22 16.52 0.04 -24.61
C ASP A 22 15.16 0.75 -24.42
N GLU A 23 14.43 1.04 -25.51
CA GLU A 23 13.15 1.75 -25.47
C GLU A 23 11.91 0.84 -25.31
N GLY A 24 12.04 -0.47 -25.46
CA GLY A 24 10.94 -1.44 -25.43
C GLY A 24 9.82 -1.21 -26.47
N ASN A 25 8.80 -2.08 -26.45
CA ASN A 25 7.70 -2.07 -27.43
C ASN A 25 6.33 -1.72 -26.80
N GLU A 26 5.27 -1.71 -27.62
CA GLU A 26 3.90 -1.35 -27.20
C GLU A 26 3.27 -2.31 -26.17
N ASN A 27 3.78 -3.53 -26.03
CA ASN A 27 3.28 -4.54 -25.07
C ASN A 27 4.11 -4.61 -23.79
N THR A 28 5.35 -4.10 -23.78
CA THR A 28 6.26 -4.22 -22.63
C THR A 28 6.45 -2.92 -21.85
N THR A 29 6.22 -1.77 -22.50
CA THR A 29 6.72 -0.48 -22.01
C THR A 29 5.69 0.64 -22.18
N LEU A 30 5.49 1.44 -21.12
CA LEU A 30 4.77 2.70 -21.17
C LEU A 30 5.77 3.86 -21.14
N GLU A 31 5.57 4.83 -22.03
CA GLU A 31 6.42 6.02 -22.11
C GLU A 31 5.73 7.23 -21.48
N PHE A 32 6.48 8.03 -20.72
CA PHE A 32 6.01 9.27 -20.13
C PHE A 32 7.01 10.40 -20.34
N GLU A 33 6.50 11.62 -20.33
CA GLU A 33 7.26 12.86 -20.48
C GLU A 33 7.03 13.76 -19.28
N LEU A 34 8.10 14.36 -18.75
CA LEU A 34 8.01 15.47 -17.78
C LEU A 34 8.81 16.65 -18.30
N LYS A 35 8.09 17.63 -18.84
CA LYS A 35 8.64 18.89 -19.34
C LYS A 35 8.14 20.06 -18.52
N ALA A 36 9.04 20.74 -17.83
CA ALA A 36 8.67 21.90 -17.01
C ALA A 36 9.80 22.93 -16.96
N LYS A 37 9.45 24.19 -17.19
CA LYS A 37 10.34 25.35 -17.04
C LYS A 37 9.78 26.30 -16.00
N CYS A 38 10.60 26.66 -15.01
CA CYS A 38 10.21 27.61 -13.97
C CYS A 38 10.45 29.05 -14.47
N THR A 39 9.42 29.89 -14.35
CA THR A 39 9.45 31.28 -14.84
C THR A 39 8.78 32.23 -13.83
N ARG A 40 9.25 33.48 -13.80
CA ARG A 40 8.60 34.56 -13.03
C ARG A 40 7.40 35.08 -13.81
N ARG A 41 6.26 35.16 -13.14
CA ARG A 41 5.03 35.76 -13.66
C ARG A 41 5.23 37.27 -13.81
N LYS A 42 4.88 37.81 -14.98
CA LYS A 42 5.04 39.25 -15.29
C LYS A 42 3.87 40.10 -14.79
N ASP A 43 2.75 39.45 -14.52
CA ASP A 43 1.44 39.99 -14.15
C ASP A 43 1.28 40.23 -12.64
N VAL A 44 2.21 39.75 -11.81
CA VAL A 44 2.09 39.78 -10.34
C VAL A 44 3.05 40.79 -9.73
N LYS A 45 2.51 41.79 -9.01
CA LYS A 45 3.30 42.71 -8.16
C LYS A 45 3.94 41.96 -6.99
N ASP A 46 4.97 42.55 -6.38
CA ASP A 46 5.73 41.90 -5.31
C ASP A 46 4.82 41.25 -4.26
N SER A 47 4.99 39.94 -4.11
CA SER A 47 4.31 39.06 -3.18
C SER A 47 5.38 38.32 -2.39
N SER A 48 5.10 37.90 -1.17
CA SER A 48 5.95 36.99 -0.40
C SER A 48 5.68 35.52 -0.73
N ASN A 49 4.55 35.21 -1.38
CA ASN A 49 4.17 33.84 -1.72
C ASN A 49 4.74 33.42 -3.09
N PHE A 50 5.69 32.49 -3.06
CA PHE A 50 6.30 31.92 -4.26
C PHE A 50 5.32 31.25 -5.22
N ASP A 51 4.22 30.68 -4.72
CA ASP A 51 3.16 30.09 -5.55
C ASP A 51 2.51 31.13 -6.49
N HIS A 52 2.45 32.39 -6.06
CA HIS A 52 1.91 33.49 -6.86
C HIS A 52 2.95 34.07 -7.82
N ILE A 53 4.21 34.14 -7.40
CA ILE A 53 5.29 34.81 -8.16
C ILE A 53 5.80 33.92 -9.29
N PHE A 54 5.87 32.61 -9.06
CA PHE A 54 6.57 31.68 -9.96
C PHE A 54 5.63 30.62 -10.52
N LYS A 55 5.63 30.48 -11.85
CA LYS A 55 4.99 29.36 -12.54
C LYS A 55 5.94 28.16 -12.52
N ASN A 56 5.41 26.96 -12.24
CA ASN A 56 6.16 25.70 -12.19
C ASN A 56 7.34 25.69 -11.19
N HIS A 57 7.27 26.44 -10.09
CA HIS A 57 8.30 26.37 -9.05
C HIS A 57 8.14 25.15 -8.11
N LYS A 58 6.98 24.48 -8.13
CA LYS A 58 6.76 23.15 -7.56
C LYS A 58 6.33 22.24 -8.71
N ILE A 59 7.04 21.13 -8.85
CA ILE A 59 6.76 20.11 -9.85
C ILE A 59 6.09 18.95 -9.16
N HIS A 60 4.87 18.62 -9.58
CA HIS A 60 4.09 17.50 -9.03
C HIS A 60 3.97 16.37 -10.06
N SER A 61 3.69 15.16 -9.57
CA SER A 61 3.49 13.96 -10.39
C SER A 61 2.41 14.11 -11.46
N GLY A 62 1.37 14.91 -11.25
CA GLY A 62 0.33 15.17 -12.27
C GLY A 62 0.82 15.88 -13.53
N GLN A 63 2.05 16.41 -13.53
CA GLN A 63 2.70 16.98 -14.71
C GLN A 63 3.41 15.95 -15.57
N ILE A 64 3.53 14.70 -15.10
CA ILE A 64 4.00 13.57 -15.90
C ILE A 64 2.89 13.22 -16.89
N LYS A 65 3.20 13.27 -18.20
CA LYS A 65 2.25 13.03 -19.30
C LYS A 65 2.57 11.73 -20.01
N TRP A 66 1.55 10.89 -20.14
CA TRP A 66 1.67 9.65 -20.90
C TRP A 66 1.84 9.93 -22.40
N LYS A 67 2.74 9.19 -23.05
CA LYS A 67 2.99 9.23 -24.48
C LYS A 67 2.72 7.83 -25.04
N PRO A 68 1.57 7.59 -25.67
CA PRO A 68 1.24 6.26 -26.18
C PRO A 68 2.22 5.83 -27.28
N LYS A 69 2.67 4.57 -27.22
CA LYS A 69 3.46 3.92 -28.28
C LYS A 69 2.55 3.00 -29.10
N GLY A 70 2.66 3.07 -30.43
CA GLY A 70 1.94 2.18 -31.34
C GLY A 70 0.42 2.19 -31.12
N LYS A 71 -0.19 1.03 -30.84
CA LYS A 71 -1.64 0.87 -30.67
C LYS A 71 -2.17 1.23 -29.27
N GLN A 72 -1.31 1.60 -28.34
CA GLN A 72 -1.72 1.84 -26.95
C GLN A 72 -2.78 2.94 -26.81
N SER A 73 -2.77 3.96 -27.67
CA SER A 73 -3.76 5.06 -27.66
C SER A 73 -5.18 4.59 -27.96
N THR A 74 -5.35 3.46 -28.66
CA THR A 74 -6.65 2.85 -28.91
C THR A 74 -7.10 1.95 -27.76
N LEU A 75 -6.14 1.38 -27.01
CA LEU A 75 -6.40 0.41 -25.95
C LEU A 75 -6.61 1.05 -24.58
N TYR A 76 -5.92 2.15 -24.30
CA TYR A 76 -5.84 2.76 -22.97
C TYR A 76 -6.07 4.27 -23.01
N LYS A 77 -6.57 4.81 -21.91
CA LYS A 77 -6.61 6.24 -21.65
C LYS A 77 -5.53 6.63 -20.66
N GLU A 78 -5.20 7.92 -20.61
CA GLU A 78 -4.24 8.45 -19.62
C GLU A 78 -4.71 8.16 -18.18
N GLU A 79 -6.02 8.13 -17.93
CA GLU A 79 -6.59 7.76 -16.63
C GLU A 79 -6.37 6.30 -16.22
N ASP A 80 -6.04 5.41 -17.17
CA ASP A 80 -5.85 3.97 -16.93
C ASP A 80 -4.39 3.63 -16.64
N VAL A 81 -3.46 4.40 -17.21
CA VAL A 81 -2.01 4.09 -17.16
C VAL A 81 -1.17 5.19 -16.49
N GLY A 82 -1.77 6.36 -16.23
CA GLY A 82 -1.11 7.51 -15.62
C GLY A 82 -0.74 7.33 -14.15
N VAL A 83 -0.28 8.43 -13.55
CA VAL A 83 0.04 8.48 -12.12
C VAL A 83 -1.23 8.33 -11.27
N ILE A 84 -1.13 7.63 -10.14
CA ILE A 84 -2.27 7.45 -9.23
C ILE A 84 -2.54 8.72 -8.43
N HIS A 85 -1.49 9.28 -7.85
CA HIS A 85 -1.55 10.52 -7.07
C HIS A 85 -0.91 11.63 -7.90
N SER A 86 -1.65 12.70 -8.16
CA SER A 86 -1.24 13.82 -9.02
C SER A 86 -0.52 14.94 -8.26
N ASP A 87 -0.49 14.85 -6.94
CA ASP A 87 -0.01 15.87 -6.01
C ASP A 87 1.34 15.53 -5.34
N ILE A 88 1.96 14.39 -5.69
CA ILE A 88 3.29 14.03 -5.18
C ILE A 88 4.29 15.06 -5.66
N LEU A 89 4.85 15.84 -4.74
CA LEU A 89 5.90 16.81 -5.04
C LEU A 89 7.19 16.08 -5.46
N ILE A 90 7.64 16.34 -6.68
CA ILE A 90 8.85 15.79 -7.28
C ILE A 90 10.05 16.69 -7.01
N SER A 91 9.90 17.99 -7.29
CA SER A 91 11.01 18.95 -7.25
C SER A 91 10.50 20.36 -7.02
N GLN A 92 11.33 21.18 -6.35
CA GLN A 92 11.10 22.62 -6.25
C GLN A 92 12.15 23.37 -7.08
N MET A 93 11.71 24.27 -7.94
CA MET A 93 12.53 24.98 -8.91
C MET A 93 12.55 26.49 -8.66
N ARG A 94 13.51 27.18 -9.30
CA ARG A 94 13.60 28.64 -9.36
C ARG A 94 13.66 29.10 -10.82
N PRO A 95 13.33 30.38 -11.10
CA PRO A 95 13.32 30.88 -12.47
C PRO A 95 14.64 30.60 -13.19
N GLY A 96 14.54 30.05 -14.40
CA GLY A 96 15.70 29.61 -15.18
C GLY A 96 15.98 28.09 -15.12
N HIS A 97 15.47 27.39 -14.11
CA HIS A 97 15.56 25.92 -14.06
C HIS A 97 14.56 25.26 -15.03
N GLU A 98 14.98 24.14 -15.59
CA GLU A 98 14.21 23.35 -16.55
C GLU A 98 14.40 21.85 -16.29
N LEU A 99 13.32 21.10 -16.47
CA LEU A 99 13.30 19.64 -16.52
C LEU A 99 12.77 19.22 -17.89
N ASP A 100 13.52 18.35 -18.56
CA ASP A 100 13.09 17.65 -19.77
C ASP A 100 13.51 16.18 -19.63
N LEU A 101 12.53 15.32 -19.32
CA LEU A 101 12.76 13.91 -19.02
C LEU A 101 11.83 13.02 -19.84
N LYS A 102 12.40 11.95 -20.40
CA LYS A 102 11.70 10.80 -20.96
C LYS A 102 11.78 9.64 -19.96
N LEU A 103 10.65 9.03 -19.65
CA LEU A 103 10.54 7.98 -18.65
C LEU A 103 9.95 6.73 -19.28
N PHE A 104 10.50 5.58 -18.94
CA PHE A 104 10.01 4.28 -19.39
C PHE A 104 9.59 3.46 -18.17
N ALA A 105 8.31 3.09 -18.13
CA ALA A 105 7.77 2.20 -17.12
C ALA A 105 7.67 0.79 -17.69
N VAL A 106 8.17 -0.18 -16.93
CA VAL A 106 8.24 -1.59 -17.29
C VAL A 106 7.65 -2.43 -16.17
N LYS A 107 7.19 -3.63 -16.51
CA LYS A 107 6.75 -4.62 -15.54
C LYS A 107 7.93 -5.20 -14.77
N GLY A 108 7.79 -5.30 -13.45
CA GLY A 108 8.83 -5.83 -12.56
C GLY A 108 8.22 -6.46 -11.30
N ILE A 109 9.08 -7.04 -10.45
CA ILE A 109 8.68 -7.69 -9.21
C ILE A 109 9.34 -7.04 -7.99
N GLY A 110 8.63 -7.01 -6.86
CA GLY A 110 9.14 -6.40 -5.62
C GLY A 110 10.43 -7.03 -5.08
N LYS A 111 10.75 -8.28 -5.45
CA LYS A 111 12.02 -8.94 -5.12
C LYS A 111 13.22 -8.25 -5.77
N ASP A 112 13.05 -7.76 -7.00
CA ASP A 112 14.10 -7.05 -7.74
C ASP A 112 14.31 -5.65 -7.16
N HIS A 113 13.21 -4.91 -6.97
CA HIS A 113 13.27 -3.59 -6.35
C HIS A 113 11.96 -3.23 -5.65
N ALA A 114 12.04 -2.60 -4.48
CA ALA A 114 10.88 -2.24 -3.65
C ALA A 114 9.84 -1.35 -4.37
N LYS A 115 10.27 -0.56 -5.35
CA LYS A 115 9.40 0.26 -6.23
C LYS A 115 8.31 -0.54 -6.97
N PHE A 116 8.52 -1.85 -7.16
CA PHE A 116 7.57 -2.75 -7.80
C PHE A 116 6.66 -3.47 -6.81
N SER A 117 6.78 -3.19 -5.50
CA SER A 117 5.83 -3.72 -4.51
C SER A 117 4.43 -3.14 -4.79
N PRO A 118 3.41 -3.98 -5.02
CA PRO A 118 2.04 -3.49 -5.28
C PRO A 118 1.30 -3.10 -3.99
N VAL A 119 1.92 -3.30 -2.83
CA VAL A 119 1.34 -3.02 -1.52
C VAL A 119 2.17 -1.98 -0.77
N ALA A 120 1.47 -1.10 -0.06
CA ALA A 120 2.07 -0.27 0.99
C ALA A 120 2.48 -1.16 2.16
N THR A 121 1.56 -2.05 2.57
CA THR A 121 1.86 -3.13 3.51
C THR A 121 0.95 -4.32 3.26
N ALA A 122 1.48 -5.52 3.47
CA ALA A 122 0.72 -6.75 3.54
C ALA A 122 1.26 -7.57 4.70
N PHE A 123 0.41 -7.79 5.70
CA PHE A 123 0.78 -8.56 6.88
C PHE A 123 -0.42 -9.31 7.41
N TYR A 124 -0.16 -10.21 8.36
CA TYR A 124 -1.21 -10.89 9.08
C TYR A 124 -0.89 -10.92 10.57
N ARG A 125 -1.92 -11.18 11.36
CA ARG A 125 -1.79 -11.61 12.74
C ARG A 125 -2.76 -12.76 13.01
N LEU A 126 -2.45 -13.57 14.00
CA LEU A 126 -3.39 -14.58 14.48
C LEU A 126 -4.51 -13.91 15.29
N LEU A 127 -5.71 -14.46 15.23
CA LEU A 127 -6.82 -14.02 16.07
C LEU A 127 -6.43 -14.18 17.56
N PRO A 128 -6.49 -13.09 18.37
CA PRO A 128 -6.32 -13.19 19.81
C PRO A 128 -7.37 -14.10 20.43
N GLU A 129 -6.94 -14.89 21.41
CA GLU A 129 -7.82 -15.71 22.23
C GLU A 129 -7.61 -15.26 23.67
N ILE A 130 -8.71 -14.85 24.31
CA ILE A 130 -8.72 -14.35 25.68
C ILE A 130 -9.67 -15.28 26.44
N THR A 131 -9.15 -15.96 27.46
CA THR A 131 -9.95 -16.84 28.31
C THR A 131 -9.97 -16.27 29.72
N LEU A 132 -11.17 -16.01 30.24
CA LEU A 132 -11.37 -15.65 31.63
C LEU A 132 -11.52 -16.95 32.43
N ASN A 133 -10.52 -17.27 33.23
CA ASN A 133 -10.48 -18.50 34.03
C ASN A 133 -11.31 -18.38 35.32
N LYS A 134 -11.80 -17.18 35.63
CA LYS A 134 -12.71 -16.87 36.73
C LYS A 134 -13.61 -15.70 36.34
N GLU A 135 -14.71 -15.55 37.04
CA GLU A 135 -15.59 -14.39 36.91
C GLU A 135 -14.98 -13.16 37.60
N PHE A 136 -15.14 -11.99 36.98
CA PHE A 136 -14.67 -10.72 37.51
C PHE A 136 -15.88 -9.80 37.64
N TYR A 137 -16.07 -9.24 38.83
CA TYR A 137 -17.23 -8.40 39.16
C TYR A 137 -16.84 -6.98 39.57
N GLY A 138 -17.75 -6.03 39.35
CA GLY A 138 -17.64 -4.66 39.86
C GLY A 138 -16.31 -4.01 39.50
N LYS A 139 -15.58 -3.50 40.50
CA LYS A 139 -14.32 -2.75 40.28
C LYS A 139 -13.28 -3.54 39.48
N ASP A 140 -13.17 -4.84 39.72
CA ASP A 140 -12.22 -5.70 39.02
C ASP A 140 -12.64 -5.91 37.57
N ALA A 141 -13.94 -6.03 37.29
CA ALA A 141 -14.50 -6.11 35.95
C ALA A 141 -14.18 -4.83 35.13
N PHE A 142 -14.43 -3.65 35.72
CA PHE A 142 -14.12 -2.37 35.08
C PHE A 142 -12.61 -2.14 34.92
N LEU A 143 -11.78 -2.61 35.86
CA LEU A 143 -10.32 -2.53 35.74
C LEU A 143 -9.81 -3.48 34.66
N LEU A 144 -10.34 -4.71 34.60
CA LEU A 144 -10.04 -5.69 33.57
C LEU A 144 -10.39 -5.11 32.19
N GLN A 145 -11.57 -4.51 32.04
CA GLN A 145 -11.96 -3.87 30.78
C GLN A 145 -10.95 -2.82 30.32
N LYS A 146 -10.40 -2.00 31.23
CA LYS A 146 -9.38 -1.00 30.93
C LYS A 146 -8.00 -1.58 30.58
N CYS A 147 -7.76 -2.85 30.87
CA CYS A 147 -6.52 -3.53 30.47
C CYS A 147 -6.47 -3.88 28.97
N PHE A 148 -7.62 -3.92 28.29
CA PHE A 148 -7.73 -4.31 26.88
C PHE A 148 -8.12 -3.13 25.98
N SER A 149 -8.02 -3.34 24.66
CA SER A 149 -8.55 -2.35 23.70
C SER A 149 -10.05 -2.12 23.92
N PRO A 150 -10.57 -0.91 23.66
CA PRO A 150 -12.00 -0.63 23.71
C PRO A 150 -12.81 -1.62 22.87
N GLY A 151 -13.88 -2.17 23.44
CA GLY A 151 -14.77 -3.13 22.77
C GLY A 151 -14.35 -4.61 22.88
N VAL A 152 -13.18 -4.91 23.43
CA VAL A 152 -12.70 -6.30 23.62
C VAL A 152 -13.40 -6.98 24.79
N ILE A 153 -13.46 -6.32 25.95
CA ILE A 153 -14.13 -6.80 27.15
C ILE A 153 -15.44 -6.03 27.34
N GLY A 154 -16.54 -6.76 27.44
CA GLY A 154 -17.85 -6.24 27.82
C GLY A 154 -18.08 -6.39 29.33
N ILE A 155 -19.04 -5.62 29.84
CA ILE A 155 -19.59 -5.75 31.19
C ILE A 155 -21.08 -6.02 31.01
N ASP A 156 -21.60 -7.07 31.66
CA ASP A 156 -23.02 -7.41 31.60
C ASP A 156 -23.85 -6.65 32.65
N ASP A 157 -25.16 -6.92 32.69
CA ASP A 157 -26.09 -6.27 33.63
C ASP A 157 -25.81 -6.63 35.11
N ASN A 158 -25.00 -7.66 35.38
CA ASN A 158 -24.59 -8.08 36.72
C ASN A 158 -23.21 -7.53 37.12
N ASP A 159 -22.70 -6.53 36.39
CA ASP A 159 -21.34 -6.01 36.52
C ASP A 159 -20.25 -7.09 36.33
N CYS A 160 -20.53 -8.16 35.57
CA CYS A 160 -19.58 -9.23 35.27
C CYS A 160 -18.87 -9.00 33.93
N ALA A 161 -17.54 -9.17 33.92
CA ALA A 161 -16.76 -9.05 32.69
C ALA A 161 -16.85 -10.30 31.80
N TYR A 162 -16.99 -10.08 30.50
CA TYR A 162 -16.95 -11.14 29.49
C TYR A 162 -16.16 -10.70 28.25
N VAL A 163 -15.66 -11.66 27.48
CA VAL A 163 -14.95 -11.37 26.22
C VAL A 163 -15.99 -11.11 25.13
N LYS A 164 -16.06 -9.86 24.67
CA LYS A 164 -17.01 -9.42 23.65
C LYS A 164 -16.48 -9.67 22.24
N ASP A 165 -15.30 -9.17 21.93
CA ASP A 165 -14.66 -9.39 20.63
C ASP A 165 -13.13 -9.31 20.74
N ALA A 166 -12.50 -10.48 20.82
CA ALA A 166 -11.04 -10.59 20.88
C ALA A 166 -10.34 -10.14 19.57
N ARG A 167 -11.06 -10.00 18.46
CA ARG A 167 -10.49 -9.54 17.18
C ARG A 167 -9.85 -8.18 17.33
N TYR A 168 -10.42 -7.28 18.13
CA TYR A 168 -9.93 -5.90 18.30
C TYR A 168 -8.81 -5.76 19.35
N ASP A 169 -8.40 -6.85 19.99
CA ASP A 169 -7.31 -6.80 20.94
C ASP A 169 -5.96 -6.57 20.24
N THR A 170 -5.16 -5.68 20.83
CA THR A 170 -3.79 -5.37 20.39
C THR A 170 -2.75 -6.22 21.11
N CYS A 171 -3.17 -7.07 22.06
CA CYS A 171 -2.33 -7.93 22.88
C CYS A 171 -1.27 -7.15 23.66
N SER A 172 -1.67 -6.01 24.24
CA SER A 172 -0.82 -5.13 25.06
C SER A 172 -0.23 -5.82 26.29
N ARG A 173 -0.86 -6.92 26.75
CA ARG A 173 -0.48 -7.67 27.96
C ARG A 173 -0.57 -6.83 29.25
N ASN A 174 -1.31 -5.73 29.24
CA ASN A 174 -1.47 -4.85 30.40
C ASN A 174 -2.12 -5.54 31.61
N VAL A 175 -2.94 -6.57 31.41
CA VAL A 175 -3.57 -7.34 32.49
C VAL A 175 -2.53 -7.93 33.47
N TYR A 176 -1.35 -8.31 32.97
CA TYR A 176 -0.28 -8.86 33.81
C TYR A 176 0.41 -7.83 34.71
N ARG A 177 0.08 -6.54 34.58
CA ARG A 177 0.50 -5.50 35.53
C ARG A 177 -0.29 -5.55 36.84
N TYR A 178 -1.41 -6.25 36.86
CA TYR A 178 -2.29 -6.39 38.00
C TYR A 178 -2.32 -7.86 38.46
N PRO A 179 -1.52 -8.27 39.46
CA PRO A 179 -1.39 -9.68 39.86
C PRO A 179 -2.73 -10.35 40.21
N HIS A 180 -3.65 -9.63 40.87
CA HIS A 180 -4.98 -10.14 41.22
C HIS A 180 -5.89 -10.43 40.01
N LEU A 181 -5.64 -9.78 38.86
CA LEU A 181 -6.32 -10.05 37.59
C LEU A 181 -5.59 -11.11 36.78
N ALA A 182 -4.25 -11.07 36.77
CA ALA A 182 -3.38 -11.93 35.99
C ALA A 182 -3.70 -13.43 36.12
N GLU A 183 -3.93 -13.90 37.35
CA GLU A 183 -4.23 -15.32 37.63
C GLU A 183 -5.55 -15.79 36.98
N GLY A 184 -6.49 -14.88 36.73
CA GLY A 184 -7.78 -15.19 36.14
C GLY A 184 -7.84 -15.04 34.63
N VAL A 185 -6.73 -14.76 33.94
CA VAL A 185 -6.73 -14.46 32.50
C VAL A 185 -5.64 -15.21 31.76
N THR A 186 -6.04 -15.98 30.75
CA THR A 186 -5.14 -16.63 29.79
C THR A 186 -5.19 -15.87 28.46
N LEU A 187 -4.02 -15.46 27.96
CA LEU A 187 -3.88 -14.85 26.63
C LEU A 187 -3.18 -15.83 25.68
N SER A 188 -3.86 -16.22 24.61
CA SER A 188 -3.38 -17.13 23.58
C SER A 188 -3.73 -16.61 22.18
N ARG A 189 -3.55 -17.47 21.16
CA ARG A 189 -3.84 -17.19 19.76
C ARG A 189 -4.43 -18.45 19.12
N ILE A 190 -5.47 -18.27 18.31
CA ILE A 190 -6.01 -19.35 17.49
C ILE A 190 -5.04 -19.58 16.31
N ARG A 191 -4.36 -20.74 16.31
CA ARG A 191 -3.19 -21.00 15.44
C ARG A 191 -3.50 -21.05 13.94
N ASP A 192 -4.71 -21.45 13.59
CA ASP A 192 -5.20 -21.62 12.23
C ASP A 192 -6.09 -20.45 11.75
N HIS A 193 -6.27 -19.41 12.58
CA HIS A 193 -7.06 -18.23 12.22
C HIS A 193 -6.18 -17.02 11.96
N PHE A 194 -6.01 -16.69 10.68
CA PHE A 194 -5.21 -15.56 10.21
C PHE A 194 -6.10 -14.36 9.85
N ILE A 195 -5.76 -13.20 10.39
CA ILE A 195 -6.37 -11.92 10.03
C ILE A 195 -5.37 -11.17 9.16
N PHE A 196 -5.58 -11.20 7.84
CA PHE A 196 -4.77 -10.45 6.88
C PHE A 196 -5.20 -8.98 6.84
N ASN A 197 -4.22 -8.10 6.68
CA ASN A 197 -4.41 -6.71 6.30
C ASN A 197 -3.52 -6.41 5.07
N ILE A 198 -4.14 -5.91 4.01
CA ILE A 198 -3.49 -5.67 2.72
C ILE A 198 -3.88 -4.27 2.26
N GLU A 199 -2.89 -3.40 2.14
CA GLU A 199 -3.05 -2.02 1.67
C GLU A 199 -2.38 -1.90 0.32
N SER A 200 -3.16 -1.59 -0.71
CA SER A 200 -2.65 -1.41 -2.07
C SER A 200 -2.03 -0.02 -2.26
N VAL A 201 -1.02 0.09 -3.12
CA VAL A 201 -0.51 1.39 -3.62
C VAL A 201 -1.39 1.99 -4.72
N GLY A 202 -2.43 1.25 -5.15
CA GLY A 202 -3.53 1.71 -6.00
C GLY A 202 -3.55 1.16 -7.43
N ALA A 203 -2.49 0.48 -7.89
CA ALA A 203 -2.45 -0.10 -9.23
C ALA A 203 -3.43 -1.27 -9.42
N LEU A 204 -3.63 -2.06 -8.36
CA LEU A 204 -4.59 -3.17 -8.29
C LEU A 204 -5.38 -3.09 -7.00
N SER A 205 -6.59 -3.65 -6.96
CA SER A 205 -7.34 -3.76 -5.72
C SER A 205 -6.64 -4.73 -4.74
N PRO A 206 -6.77 -4.55 -3.41
CA PRO A 206 -6.23 -5.52 -2.44
C PRO A 206 -6.70 -6.95 -2.67
N GLN A 207 -7.95 -7.14 -3.13
CA GLN A 207 -8.53 -8.44 -3.45
C GLN A 207 -7.81 -9.08 -4.64
N ASP A 208 -7.58 -8.31 -5.71
CA ASP A 208 -6.84 -8.79 -6.88
C ASP A 208 -5.40 -9.16 -6.51
N ILE A 209 -4.72 -8.33 -5.70
CA ILE A 209 -3.36 -8.62 -5.23
C ILE A 209 -3.30 -9.96 -4.49
N PHE A 210 -4.25 -10.22 -3.60
CA PHE A 210 -4.31 -11.49 -2.88
C PHE A 210 -4.53 -12.67 -3.83
N ILE A 211 -5.50 -12.56 -4.74
CA ILE A 211 -5.79 -13.60 -5.74
C ILE A 211 -4.57 -13.89 -6.63
N GLU A 212 -3.91 -12.84 -7.14
CA GLU A 212 -2.70 -12.99 -7.95
C GLU A 212 -1.56 -13.64 -7.18
N SER A 213 -1.41 -13.35 -5.87
CA SER A 213 -0.40 -14.00 -5.03
C SER A 213 -0.59 -15.52 -4.94
N VAL A 214 -1.84 -15.98 -4.81
CA VAL A 214 -2.19 -17.41 -4.77
C VAL A 214 -1.96 -18.06 -6.14
N LYS A 215 -2.32 -17.38 -7.24
CA LYS A 215 -2.03 -17.85 -8.60
C LYS A 215 -0.53 -18.02 -8.83
N VAL A 216 0.29 -17.08 -8.36
CA VAL A 216 1.76 -17.16 -8.44
C VAL A 216 2.28 -18.37 -7.67
N LEU A 217 1.78 -18.62 -6.45
CA LEU A 217 2.17 -19.80 -5.68
C LEU A 217 1.79 -21.10 -6.40
N LYS A 218 0.55 -21.20 -6.90
CA LYS A 218 0.09 -22.35 -7.69
C LYS A 218 0.98 -22.59 -8.91
N LYS A 219 1.29 -21.53 -9.68
CA LYS A 219 2.14 -21.61 -10.87
C LYS A 219 3.53 -22.14 -10.52
N LYS A 220 4.13 -21.70 -9.40
CA LYS A 220 5.43 -22.21 -8.95
C LYS A 220 5.40 -23.71 -8.68
N CYS A 221 4.34 -24.22 -8.04
CA CYS A 221 4.17 -25.66 -7.83
C CYS A 221 4.00 -26.43 -9.15
N GLN A 222 3.26 -25.87 -10.12
CA GLN A 222 3.07 -26.49 -11.44
C GLN A 222 4.38 -26.61 -12.21
N VAL A 223 5.19 -25.55 -12.24
CA VAL A 223 6.51 -25.56 -12.89
C VAL A 223 7.40 -26.68 -12.31
N LEU A 224 7.46 -26.80 -10.98
CA LEU A 224 8.23 -27.87 -10.34
C LEU A 224 7.71 -29.27 -10.68
N LEU A 225 6.39 -29.44 -10.85
CA LEU A 225 5.82 -30.72 -11.27
C LEU A 225 6.15 -31.03 -12.73
N GLU A 226 6.13 -30.04 -13.61
CA GLU A 226 6.50 -30.18 -15.02
C GLU A 226 7.97 -30.59 -15.15
N ASP A 227 8.86 -29.93 -14.40
CA ASP A 227 10.29 -30.23 -14.38
C ASP A 227 10.61 -31.66 -13.89
N LEU A 228 9.78 -32.22 -12.99
CA LEU A 228 9.92 -33.60 -12.52
C LEU A 228 9.40 -34.65 -13.51
N ASN A 229 8.50 -34.26 -14.41
CA ASN A 229 7.88 -35.15 -15.39
C ASN A 229 8.53 -35.06 -16.79
N ALA A 230 9.47 -34.13 -16.99
CA ALA A 230 10.28 -33.96 -18.19
C ALA A 230 11.51 -34.88 -18.17
#